data_AF-A0A954YPY5-F1
#
_entry.id   AF-A0A954YPY5-F1
#
_cell.length_a   1.000
_cell.length_b   1.000
_cell.length_c   1.000
_cell.angle_alpha   90.00
_cell.angle_beta   90.00
_cell.angle_gamma   90.00
#
_symmetry.space_group_name_H-M   'P 1'
#
loop_
_entity.id
_entity.type
_entity.pdbx_description
1 polymer ?
#
loop_
_entity_poly.entity_id
_entity_poly.type
_entity_poly.pdbx_seq_one_letter_code
_entity_poly.pdbx_strand_id
1 'polypeptide(L)'
;MGEFIHGQSVLEVPGYKVRRGPVATLDIGIEVKILNKAMVKQVNDRIAGLQKQAEYFVTGRDGRARGNPISVAILAINHAAYTVGYEGERAYKTDGRKHAHPSQEAAIVEARLRHEVVPSYDEAIILRYSATNDDPFLFSWVDKGATEREYGAALIRLAAEYERRF
;
A
#
# COMPACT_ATOMS: atom_id res chain seq x y z
N MET A 1 17.66 -10.16 -4.76
CA MET A 1 17.09 -10.34 -3.41
C MET A 1 18.14 -9.89 -2.41
N GLY A 2 17.78 -9.03 -1.46
CA GLY A 2 18.74 -8.47 -0.50
C GLY A 2 19.49 -9.53 0.29
N GLU A 3 20.71 -9.20 0.70
CA GLU A 3 21.60 -10.12 1.41
C GLU A 3 21.08 -10.37 2.83
N PHE A 4 21.04 -11.62 3.29
CA PHE A 4 20.65 -11.90 4.68
C PHE A 4 21.74 -11.51 5.67
N ILE A 5 21.35 -11.04 6.85
CA ILE A 5 22.30 -10.75 7.93
C ILE A 5 22.99 -12.06 8.35
N HIS A 6 24.32 -12.07 8.33
CA HIS A 6 25.10 -13.23 8.71
C HIS A 6 24.78 -13.70 10.15
N GLY A 7 24.63 -15.01 10.34
CA GLY A 7 24.31 -15.62 11.64
C GLY A 7 22.84 -15.52 12.07
N GLN A 8 21.97 -14.87 11.27
CA GLN A 8 20.52 -14.84 11.53
C GLN A 8 19.81 -16.01 10.84
N SER A 9 18.72 -16.48 11.44
CA SER A 9 17.92 -17.56 10.87
C SER A 9 17.20 -17.10 9.60
N VAL A 10 17.31 -17.92 8.56
CA VAL A 10 16.60 -17.77 7.29
C VAL A 10 15.63 -18.93 7.15
N LEU A 11 14.36 -18.63 6.88
CA LEU A 11 13.27 -19.59 6.79
C LEU A 11 12.83 -19.76 5.34
N GLU A 12 12.77 -21.01 4.89
CA GLU A 12 12.00 -21.40 3.71
C GLU A 12 10.57 -21.72 4.13
N VAL A 13 9.61 -21.02 3.53
CA VAL A 13 8.19 -21.23 3.83
C VAL A 13 7.57 -21.97 2.62
N PRO A 14 6.98 -23.16 2.82
CA PRO A 14 6.30 -23.89 1.77
C PRO A 14 5.28 -23.00 1.03
N GLY A 15 5.28 -23.07 -0.30
CA GLY A 15 4.41 -22.25 -1.16
C GLY A 15 4.93 -20.84 -1.48
N TYR A 16 6.00 -20.37 -0.82
CA TYR A 16 6.63 -19.09 -1.14
C TYR A 16 7.92 -19.29 -1.94
N LYS A 17 8.14 -18.45 -2.96
CA LYS A 17 9.36 -18.47 -3.79
C LYS A 17 10.54 -17.71 -3.19
N VAL A 18 10.33 -17.07 -2.05
CA VAL A 18 11.29 -16.18 -1.38
C VAL A 18 11.51 -16.62 0.05
N ARG A 19 12.79 -16.77 0.43
CA ARG A 19 13.21 -17.02 1.80
C ARG A 19 12.91 -15.80 2.68
N ARG A 20 12.66 -16.02 3.97
CA ARG A 20 12.34 -14.96 4.94
C ARG A 20 13.40 -14.90 6.03
N GLY A 21 13.81 -13.69 6.39
CA GLY A 21 14.80 -13.46 7.44
C GLY A 21 15.26 -12.01 7.45
N PRO A 22 16.02 -11.58 8.47
CA PRO A 22 16.62 -10.26 8.50
C PRO A 22 17.57 -10.06 7.32
N VAL A 23 17.40 -8.98 6.56
CA VAL A 23 18.28 -8.61 5.45
C VAL A 23 19.18 -7.44 5.81
N ALA A 24 20.43 -7.49 5.36
CA ALA A 24 21.44 -6.45 5.48
C ALA A 24 21.22 -5.35 4.42
N THR A 25 20.80 -5.73 3.21
CA THR A 25 20.50 -4.83 2.09
C THR A 25 19.05 -5.01 1.63
N LEU A 26 18.49 -3.97 1.03
CA LEU A 26 17.14 -3.98 0.47
C LEU A 26 17.23 -3.72 -1.02
N ASP A 27 16.76 -4.65 -1.84
CA ASP A 27 16.66 -4.43 -3.29
C ASP A 27 15.31 -3.84 -3.67
N ILE A 28 14.23 -4.28 -3.00
CA ILE A 28 12.87 -3.79 -3.21
C ILE A 28 12.18 -3.59 -1.85
N GLY A 29 11.81 -2.35 -1.54
CA GLY A 29 11.00 -1.98 -0.39
C GLY A 29 9.55 -1.77 -0.81
N ILE A 30 8.62 -2.52 -0.22
CA ILE A 30 7.19 -2.39 -0.51
C ILE A 30 6.46 -1.92 0.74
N GLU A 31 5.69 -0.83 0.61
CA GLU A 31 4.75 -0.39 1.64
C GLU A 31 3.33 -0.54 1.14
N VAL A 32 2.46 -1.11 1.97
CA VAL A 32 1.06 -1.36 1.63
C VAL A 32 0.15 -0.57 2.58
N LYS A 33 -0.77 0.22 2.02
CA LYS A 33 -1.81 0.90 2.78
C LYS A 33 -3.19 0.61 2.19
N ILE A 34 -4.10 0.18 3.05
CA ILE A 34 -5.51 -0.06 2.72
C ILE A 34 -6.33 1.00 3.43
N LEU A 35 -6.98 1.86 2.65
CA LEU A 35 -7.83 2.94 3.13
C LEU A 35 -9.28 2.46 3.06
N ASN A 36 -9.89 2.25 4.23
CA ASN A 36 -11.20 1.61 4.35
C ASN A 36 -12.35 2.60 4.65
N LYS A 37 -12.16 3.53 5.60
CA LYS A 37 -13.18 4.48 6.09
C LYS A 37 -12.51 5.80 6.50
N ALA A 38 -13.28 6.90 6.48
CA ALA A 38 -12.88 8.22 7.01
C ALA A 38 -11.53 8.65 6.45
N MET A 39 -11.34 8.37 5.17
CA MET A 39 -10.08 8.44 4.46
C MET A 39 -9.61 9.88 4.42
N VAL A 40 -10.49 10.85 4.14
CA VAL A 40 -10.12 12.28 4.11
C VAL A 40 -9.60 12.77 5.46
N LYS A 41 -10.19 12.34 6.58
CA LYS A 41 -9.73 12.75 7.92
C LYS A 41 -8.35 12.19 8.25
N GLN A 42 -8.03 10.99 7.75
CA GLN A 42 -6.79 10.28 8.08
C GLN A 42 -5.69 10.45 7.03
N VAL A 43 -6.01 10.96 5.83
CA VAL A 43 -5.10 10.91 4.69
C VAL A 43 -3.80 11.66 4.94
N ASN A 44 -3.82 12.76 5.71
CA ASN A 44 -2.59 13.51 6.04
C ASN A 44 -1.57 12.63 6.77
N ASP A 45 -2.00 11.94 7.82
CA ASP A 45 -1.13 11.04 8.60
C ASP A 45 -0.67 9.83 7.78
N ARG A 46 -1.52 9.38 6.84
CA ARG A 46 -1.17 8.28 5.93
C ARG A 46 -0.13 8.72 4.90
N ILE A 47 -0.28 9.90 4.31
CA ILE A 47 0.69 10.51 3.39
C ILE A 47 2.05 10.67 4.09
N ALA A 48 2.05 11.30 5.27
CA ALA A 48 3.27 11.51 6.04
C ALA A 48 3.96 10.18 6.40
N GLY A 49 3.17 9.15 6.77
CA GLY A 49 3.70 7.82 7.04
C GLY A 49 4.29 7.14 5.80
N LEU A 50 3.63 7.26 4.64
CA LEU A 50 4.11 6.71 3.36
C LEU A 50 5.44 7.38 2.94
N GLN A 51 5.51 8.70 2.95
CA GLN A 51 6.73 9.43 2.60
C GLN A 51 7.92 9.06 3.50
N LYS A 52 7.69 8.99 4.82
CA LYS A 52 8.71 8.52 5.78
C LYS A 52 9.13 7.08 5.52
N GLN A 53 8.21 6.24 5.07
CA GLN A 53 8.52 4.84 4.77
C GLN A 53 9.40 4.72 3.52
N ALA A 54 9.14 5.52 2.48
CA ALA A 54 10.02 5.59 1.31
C ALA A 54 11.44 6.03 1.70
N GLU A 55 11.56 7.07 2.53
CA GLU A 55 12.86 7.50 3.07
C GLU A 55 13.54 6.40 3.88
N TYR A 56 12.79 5.71 4.76
CA TYR A 56 13.30 4.63 5.58
C TYR A 56 13.89 3.47 4.76
N PHE A 57 13.33 3.16 3.58
CA PHE A 57 13.91 2.15 2.70
C PHE A 57 15.34 2.53 2.28
N VAL A 58 15.61 3.82 2.06
CA VAL A 58 16.92 4.31 1.61
C VAL A 58 17.89 4.52 2.77
N THR A 59 17.46 5.10 3.90
CA THR A 59 18.38 5.58 4.97
C THR A 59 18.20 4.89 6.33
N GLY A 60 17.25 3.97 6.49
CA GLY A 60 17.03 3.29 7.76
C GLY A 60 16.63 4.18 8.93
N ARG A 61 16.58 3.60 10.14
CA ARG A 61 16.25 4.34 11.38
C ARG A 61 17.45 5.07 11.97
N ASP A 62 18.64 4.62 11.65
CA ASP A 62 19.93 5.14 12.10
C ASP A 62 20.50 6.23 11.17
N GLY A 63 19.75 6.60 10.11
CA GLY A 63 20.13 7.65 9.16
C GLY A 63 21.24 7.25 8.19
N ARG A 64 21.58 5.96 8.10
CA ARG A 64 22.64 5.43 7.23
C ARG A 64 22.05 4.85 5.96
N ALA A 65 22.63 5.21 4.81
CA ALA A 65 22.22 4.66 3.52
C ALA A 65 22.28 3.12 3.50
N ARG A 66 21.22 2.47 2.99
CA ARG A 66 21.01 1.01 2.92
C ARG A 66 21.11 0.45 1.50
N GLY A 67 21.66 1.25 0.58
CA GLY A 67 21.74 0.95 -0.85
C GLY A 67 20.79 1.83 -1.65
N ASN A 68 20.34 1.31 -2.79
CA ASN A 68 19.45 1.98 -3.73
C ASN A 68 18.20 1.12 -4.02
N PRO A 69 17.38 0.80 -3.01
CA PRO A 69 16.21 -0.06 -3.18
C PRO A 69 15.21 0.54 -4.15
N ILE A 70 14.51 -0.32 -4.91
CA ILE A 70 13.30 0.06 -5.62
C ILE A 70 12.19 0.19 -4.58
N SER A 71 11.65 1.39 -4.44
CA SER A 71 10.57 1.70 -3.52
C SER A 71 9.22 1.59 -4.23
N VAL A 72 8.32 0.79 -3.66
CA VAL A 72 6.98 0.54 -4.22
C VAL A 72 5.90 0.84 -3.20
N ALA A 73 4.93 1.67 -3.57
CA ALA A 73 3.72 1.87 -2.81
C ALA A 73 2.57 1.05 -3.39
N ILE A 74 1.86 0.28 -2.56
CA ILE A 74 0.60 -0.35 -2.93
C ILE A 74 -0.51 0.30 -2.09
N LEU A 75 -1.38 1.06 -2.74
CA LEU A 75 -2.39 1.89 -2.11
C LEU A 75 -3.77 1.39 -2.51
N ALA A 76 -4.48 0.75 -1.59
CA ALA A 76 -5.85 0.30 -1.84
C ALA A 76 -6.86 1.30 -1.29
N ILE A 77 -7.77 1.79 -2.13
CA ILE A 77 -8.78 2.81 -1.79
C ILE A 77 -10.15 2.17 -1.90
N ASN A 78 -10.94 2.26 -0.82
CA ASN A 78 -12.29 1.70 -0.78
C ASN A 78 -13.31 2.64 -1.44
N HIS A 79 -14.15 2.08 -2.30
CA HIS A 79 -15.28 2.71 -2.97
C HIS A 79 -16.63 2.11 -2.56
N ALA A 80 -16.66 1.40 -1.42
CA ALA A 80 -17.91 0.82 -0.92
C ALA A 80 -18.99 1.89 -0.70
N ALA A 81 -20.23 1.48 -0.94
CA ALA A 81 -21.41 2.32 -0.72
C ALA A 81 -21.64 2.63 0.76
N TYR A 82 -21.07 1.85 1.68
CA TYR A 82 -21.02 2.17 3.10
C TYR A 82 -19.92 1.35 3.79
N THR A 83 -19.69 1.64 5.07
CA THR A 83 -18.85 0.84 5.98
C THR A 83 -19.30 1.09 7.41
N VAL A 84 -19.04 0.13 8.30
CA VAL A 84 -19.33 0.22 9.73
C VAL A 84 -18.03 0.42 10.50
N GLY A 85 -17.90 1.51 11.25
CA GLY A 85 -16.78 1.65 12.19
C GLY A 85 -17.15 0.99 13.50
N TYR A 86 -16.21 0.29 14.14
CA TYR A 86 -16.43 -0.33 15.45
C TYR A 86 -15.52 0.35 16.49
N GLU A 87 -16.11 0.83 17.58
CA GLU A 87 -15.37 1.33 18.75
C GLU A 87 -15.87 0.58 19.99
N GLY A 88 -15.09 -0.39 20.44
CA GLY A 88 -15.57 -1.39 21.41
C GLY A 88 -16.79 -2.11 20.84
N GLU A 89 -17.90 -2.08 21.57
CA GLU A 89 -19.16 -2.71 21.15
C GLU A 89 -20.05 -1.82 20.27
N ARG A 90 -19.66 -0.54 20.05
CA ARG A 90 -20.48 0.42 19.29
C ARG A 90 -20.17 0.35 17.80
N ALA A 91 -21.22 0.19 17.00
CA ALA A 91 -21.16 0.24 15.54
C ALA A 91 -21.64 1.60 15.00
N TYR A 92 -20.84 2.19 14.13
CA TYR A 92 -21.12 3.46 13.45
C TYR A 92 -21.12 3.26 11.93
N LYS A 93 -22.29 2.97 11.38
CA LYS A 93 -22.49 2.88 9.92
C LYS A 93 -22.37 4.27 9.29
N THR A 94 -21.71 4.36 8.14
CA THR A 94 -21.70 5.60 7.36
C THR A 94 -23.10 5.85 6.79
N ASP A 95 -23.52 7.12 6.76
CA ASP A 95 -24.87 7.55 6.38
C ASP A 95 -24.89 8.40 5.09
N GLY A 96 -23.71 8.68 4.53
CA GLY A 96 -23.53 9.48 3.33
C GLY A 96 -23.71 10.98 3.55
N ARG A 97 -23.92 11.40 4.80
CA ARG A 97 -24.17 12.79 5.22
C ARG A 97 -23.15 13.20 6.27
N LYS A 98 -23.44 12.99 7.56
CA LYS A 98 -22.53 13.32 8.66
C LYS A 98 -21.29 12.43 8.62
N HIS A 99 -21.46 11.21 8.16
CA HIS A 99 -20.41 10.21 7.99
C HIS A 99 -20.40 9.76 6.54
N ALA A 100 -19.54 10.41 5.74
CA ALA A 100 -19.39 10.12 4.33
C ALA A 100 -19.12 8.63 4.08
N HIS A 101 -19.71 8.09 3.03
CA HIS A 101 -19.39 6.78 2.52
C HIS A 101 -17.98 6.79 1.91
N PRO A 102 -17.25 5.66 1.91
CA PRO A 102 -15.93 5.57 1.28
C PRO A 102 -15.94 6.06 -0.17
N SER A 103 -16.96 5.70 -0.96
CA SER A 103 -17.15 6.15 -2.34
C SER A 103 -17.19 7.68 -2.51
N GLN A 104 -17.69 8.44 -1.53
CA GLN A 104 -17.76 9.90 -1.59
C GLN A 104 -16.40 10.57 -1.32
N GLU A 105 -15.50 9.87 -0.63
CA GLU A 105 -14.17 10.37 -0.27
C GLU A 105 -13.07 9.90 -1.24
N ALA A 106 -13.30 8.76 -1.91
CA ALA A 106 -12.28 8.03 -2.65
C ALA A 106 -11.56 8.87 -3.71
N ALA A 107 -12.29 9.65 -4.52
CA ALA A 107 -11.69 10.44 -5.60
C ALA A 107 -10.74 11.52 -5.07
N ILE A 108 -11.12 12.23 -3.99
CA ILE A 108 -10.28 13.26 -3.36
C ILE A 108 -9.02 12.62 -2.78
N VAL A 109 -9.19 11.50 -2.07
CA VAL A 109 -8.08 10.78 -1.44
C VAL A 109 -7.11 10.24 -2.49
N GLU A 110 -7.62 9.67 -3.57
CA GLU A 110 -6.79 9.20 -4.68
C GLU A 110 -5.99 10.34 -5.29
N ALA A 111 -6.62 11.47 -5.61
CA ALA A 111 -5.95 12.63 -6.20
C ALA A 111 -4.80 13.12 -5.29
N ARG A 112 -5.03 13.15 -3.98
CA ARG A 112 -4.02 13.51 -2.99
C ARG A 112 -2.87 12.50 -2.92
N LEU A 113 -3.16 11.21 -2.88
CA LEU A 113 -2.12 10.18 -2.89
C LEU A 113 -1.27 10.25 -4.18
N ARG A 114 -1.91 10.48 -5.32
CA ARG A 114 -1.21 10.68 -6.60
C ARG A 114 -0.29 11.88 -6.59
N HIS A 115 -0.72 12.99 -6.03
CA HIS A 115 0.05 14.22 -6.02
C HIS A 115 1.16 14.21 -4.95
N GLU A 116 0.87 13.69 -3.76
CA GLU A 116 1.72 13.86 -2.57
C GLU A 116 2.58 12.63 -2.26
N VAL A 117 2.14 11.42 -2.63
CA VAL A 117 2.84 10.16 -2.29
C VAL A 117 3.59 9.57 -3.46
N VAL A 118 2.94 9.46 -4.63
CA VAL A 118 3.54 8.80 -5.80
C VAL A 118 4.93 9.35 -6.15
N PRO A 119 5.22 10.67 -6.07
CA PRO A 119 6.56 11.18 -6.36
C PRO A 119 7.66 10.71 -5.38
N SER A 120 7.30 10.15 -4.23
CA SER A 120 8.26 9.63 -3.24
C SER A 120 8.66 8.18 -3.48
N TYR A 121 8.06 7.50 -4.46
CA TYR A 121 8.29 6.10 -4.76
C TYR A 121 8.73 5.92 -6.22
N ASP A 122 9.48 4.85 -6.49
CA ASP A 122 9.85 4.48 -7.85
C ASP A 122 8.65 3.93 -8.64
N GLU A 123 7.70 3.31 -7.95
CA GLU A 123 6.44 2.84 -8.51
C GLU A 123 5.30 2.93 -7.49
N ALA A 124 4.08 3.17 -7.98
CA ALA A 124 2.89 3.16 -7.15
C ALA A 124 1.72 2.45 -7.84
N ILE A 125 1.19 1.43 -7.17
CA ILE A 125 0.02 0.68 -7.60
C ILE A 125 -1.18 1.15 -6.79
N ILE A 126 -2.14 1.80 -7.44
CA ILE A 126 -3.37 2.27 -6.79
C ILE A 126 -4.51 1.30 -7.14
N LEU A 127 -4.97 0.56 -6.12
CA LEU A 127 -6.01 -0.45 -6.24
C LEU A 127 -7.36 0.13 -5.81
N ARG A 128 -8.32 0.16 -6.73
CA ARG A 128 -9.68 0.64 -6.45
C ARG A 128 -10.60 -0.54 -6.20
N TYR A 129 -10.97 -0.75 -4.95
CA TYR A 129 -11.85 -1.84 -4.56
C TYR A 129 -13.14 -1.31 -3.95
N SER A 130 -14.16 -2.14 -3.91
CA SER A 130 -15.40 -1.91 -3.19
C SER A 130 -15.61 -3.08 -2.26
N ALA A 131 -15.51 -2.85 -0.96
CA ALA A 131 -15.87 -3.84 0.04
C ALA A 131 -16.51 -3.22 1.28
N THR A 132 -17.65 -3.77 1.69
CA THR A 132 -18.25 -3.48 2.99
C THR A 132 -17.58 -4.37 4.04
N ASN A 133 -17.44 -3.87 5.27
CA ASN A 133 -16.97 -4.66 6.41
C ASN A 133 -18.14 -5.14 7.29
N ASP A 134 -19.24 -5.46 6.62
CA ASP A 134 -20.48 -5.97 7.18
C ASP A 134 -20.90 -7.17 6.32
N ASP A 135 -21.55 -8.16 6.93
CA ASP A 135 -21.99 -9.38 6.23
C ASP A 135 -22.85 -9.02 5.00
N PRO A 136 -22.65 -9.64 3.83
CA PRO A 136 -21.82 -10.83 3.54
C PRO A 136 -20.39 -10.53 3.07
N PHE A 137 -19.80 -9.39 3.48
CA PHE A 137 -18.40 -9.01 3.17
C PHE A 137 -18.05 -9.08 1.68
N LEU A 138 -18.98 -8.61 0.83
CA LEU A 138 -18.78 -8.62 -0.61
C LEU A 138 -17.54 -7.81 -0.98
N PHE A 139 -16.76 -8.35 -1.91
CA PHE A 139 -15.60 -7.69 -2.49
C PHE A 139 -15.75 -7.62 -4.00
N SER A 140 -15.45 -6.46 -4.58
CA SER A 140 -15.25 -6.31 -6.01
C SER A 140 -14.16 -5.30 -6.32
N TRP A 141 -13.53 -5.43 -7.48
CA TRP A 141 -12.79 -4.34 -8.08
C TRP A 141 -13.78 -3.33 -8.66
N VAL A 142 -13.51 -2.04 -8.50
CA VAL A 142 -14.33 -0.99 -9.12
C VAL A 142 -14.32 -1.14 -10.64
N ASP A 143 -13.13 -1.39 -11.20
CA ASP A 143 -12.92 -1.83 -12.57
C ASP A 143 -11.83 -2.90 -12.57
N LYS A 144 -12.24 -4.16 -12.75
CA LYS A 144 -11.33 -5.30 -12.78
C LYS A 144 -10.34 -5.21 -13.94
N GLY A 145 -10.80 -4.82 -15.13
CA GLY A 145 -9.96 -4.77 -16.32
C GLY A 145 -8.90 -3.66 -16.23
N ALA A 146 -9.28 -2.48 -15.70
CA ALA A 146 -8.31 -1.43 -15.42
C ALA A 146 -7.29 -1.86 -14.37
N THR A 147 -7.75 -2.51 -13.29
CA THR A 147 -6.87 -3.02 -12.22
C THR A 147 -5.85 -4.01 -12.77
N GLU A 148 -6.27 -4.98 -13.59
CA GLU A 148 -5.37 -5.97 -14.20
C GLU A 148 -4.34 -5.31 -15.12
N ARG A 149 -4.75 -4.33 -15.94
CA ARG A 149 -3.83 -3.59 -16.83
C ARG A 149 -2.83 -2.74 -16.05
N GLU A 150 -3.29 -1.99 -15.05
CA GLU A 150 -2.42 -1.14 -14.21
C GLU A 150 -1.40 -1.99 -13.45
N TYR A 151 -1.84 -3.11 -12.86
CA TYR A 151 -0.97 -4.06 -12.17
C TYR A 151 0.06 -4.68 -13.12
N GLY A 152 -0.37 -5.18 -14.28
CA GLY A 152 0.53 -5.76 -15.28
C GLY A 152 1.57 -4.76 -15.78
N ALA A 153 1.16 -3.51 -16.04
CA ALA A 153 2.07 -2.45 -16.44
C ALA A 153 3.10 -2.11 -15.36
N ALA A 154 2.69 -2.08 -14.08
CA ALA A 154 3.60 -1.86 -12.95
C ALA A 154 4.63 -2.99 -12.83
N LEU A 155 4.24 -4.25 -13.03
CA LEU A 155 5.17 -5.38 -13.01
C LEU A 155 6.26 -5.25 -14.09
N ILE A 156 5.90 -4.82 -15.29
CA ILE A 156 6.87 -4.61 -16.38
C ILE A 156 7.84 -3.49 -16.04
N ARG A 157 7.36 -2.35 -15.52
CA ARG A 157 8.23 -1.24 -15.11
C ARG A 157 9.15 -1.62 -13.95
N LEU A 158 8.64 -2.35 -12.97
CA LEU A 158 9.42 -2.87 -11.85
C LEU A 158 10.48 -3.88 -12.28
N ALA A 159 10.16 -4.77 -13.22
CA ALA A 159 11.13 -5.72 -13.77
C ALA A 159 12.26 -4.99 -14.50
N ALA A 160 11.91 -4.03 -15.36
CA ALA A 160 12.91 -3.20 -16.06
C ALA A 160 13.76 -2.39 -15.09
N GLU A 161 13.16 -1.83 -14.04
CA GLU A 161 13.89 -1.07 -13.03
C GLU A 161 14.80 -1.96 -12.18
N TYR A 162 14.39 -3.20 -11.93
CA TYR A 162 15.22 -4.21 -11.26
C TYR A 162 16.44 -4.55 -12.10
N GLU A 163 16.27 -4.91 -13.37
CA GLU A 163 17.37 -5.19 -14.31
C GLU A 163 18.33 -4.00 -14.47
N ARG A 164 17.81 -2.77 -14.35
CA ARG A 164 18.62 -1.55 -14.43
C ARG A 164 19.50 -1.33 -13.19
N ARG A 165 19.05 -1.75 -12.00
CA ARG A 165 19.72 -1.49 -10.71
C ARG A 165 20.59 -2.66 -10.21
N PHE A 166 20.26 -3.90 -10.59
CA PHE A 166 20.82 -5.12 -10.01
C PHE A 166 21.08 -6.19 -11.08
#